data_AF-A0A9J6EEF8-F1
#
_entry.id   AF-A0A9J6EEF8-F1
#
_cell.length_a   1.000
_cell.length_b   1.000
_cell.length_c   1.000
_cell.angle_alpha   90.00
_cell.angle_beta   90.00
_cell.angle_gamma   90.00
#
_symmetry.space_group_name_H-M   'P 1'
#
loop_
_entity.id
_entity.type
_entity.pdbx_description
1 polymer ?
#
loop_
_entity_poly.entity_id
_entity_poly.type
_entity_poly.pdbx_seq_one_letter_code
_entity_poly.pdbx_strand_id
1 'polypeptide(L)'
;MESAQSVKKKPCVQWTEKETWALIKLWEDHLDALRGQKHNGGVYQAIAESLTDAGIPRTRAQVHSEMDNLTQTFRKIERELTTGSSPPTWPYYSELKRFIGCLPINDPSLMEESCCDTSSDTVEKLIYEMESGVSSEATETNSTPEPGTPNEQTPSPAPTTQSTPSPARSTAARAARKRRRPLSAAREFQEAMLAEQKMLREQLERAQQTEVELRSKHLQLQEKLLNALVDFINKK
;
A
#
# COMPACT_ATOMS: atom_id res chain seq x y z
N MET A 1 -32.98 -25.06 -28.92
CA MET A 1 -31.54 -24.91 -29.15
C MET A 1 -31.06 -23.80 -28.21
N GLU A 2 -30.68 -24.17 -26.99
CA GLU A 2 -30.28 -23.20 -25.97
C GLU A 2 -28.76 -23.03 -26.05
N SER A 3 -28.31 -21.89 -26.54
CA SER A 3 -26.88 -21.59 -26.70
C SER A 3 -26.31 -21.14 -25.36
N ALA A 4 -25.54 -22.00 -24.71
CA ALA A 4 -24.78 -21.68 -23.51
C ALA A 4 -23.66 -20.69 -23.85
N GLN A 5 -23.80 -19.43 -23.41
CA GLN A 5 -22.73 -18.45 -23.47
C GLN A 5 -21.66 -18.80 -22.42
N SER A 6 -20.49 -19.21 -22.90
CA SER A 6 -19.31 -19.45 -22.08
C SER A 6 -18.78 -18.10 -21.55
N VAL A 7 -18.90 -17.88 -20.25
CA VAL A 7 -18.31 -16.73 -19.54
C VAL A 7 -16.79 -16.88 -19.61
N LYS A 8 -16.16 -16.16 -20.54
CA LYS A 8 -14.69 -16.13 -20.69
C LYS A 8 -14.06 -15.53 -19.44
N LYS A 9 -13.43 -16.36 -18.61
CA LYS A 9 -12.57 -15.90 -17.52
C LYS A 9 -11.44 -15.06 -18.12
N LYS A 10 -11.23 -13.84 -17.62
CA LYS A 10 -10.12 -12.98 -18.04
C LYS A 10 -8.81 -13.77 -17.84
N PRO A 11 -7.95 -13.91 -18.86
CA PRO A 11 -6.70 -14.64 -18.71
C PRO A 11 -5.86 -13.98 -17.61
N CYS A 12 -5.39 -14.80 -16.67
CA CYS A 12 -4.42 -14.37 -15.67
C CYS A 12 -3.14 -13.96 -16.42
N VAL A 13 -2.71 -12.73 -16.21
CA VAL A 13 -1.53 -12.15 -16.84
C VAL A 13 -0.32 -12.82 -16.23
N GLN A 14 0.35 -13.71 -16.97
CA GLN A 14 1.58 -14.35 -16.52
C GLN A 14 2.77 -13.49 -16.91
N TRP A 15 3.58 -13.11 -15.92
CA TRP A 15 4.87 -12.46 -16.13
C TRP A 15 5.96 -13.51 -16.26
N THR A 16 6.69 -13.46 -17.37
CA THR A 16 7.87 -14.30 -17.58
C THR A 16 9.08 -13.68 -16.91
N GLU A 17 10.10 -14.48 -16.61
CA GLU A 17 11.33 -13.99 -15.96
C GLU A 17 11.97 -12.82 -16.72
N LYS A 18 12.01 -12.89 -18.05
CA LYS A 18 12.53 -11.82 -18.90
C LYS A 18 11.75 -10.51 -18.71
N GLU A 19 10.43 -10.60 -18.66
CA GLU A 19 9.56 -9.43 -18.49
C GLU A 19 9.69 -8.84 -17.08
N THR A 20 9.75 -9.69 -16.04
CA THR A 20 9.95 -9.26 -14.66
C THR A 20 11.29 -8.54 -14.50
N TRP A 21 12.38 -9.05 -15.10
CA TRP A 21 13.67 -8.37 -15.08
C TRP A 21 13.63 -7.02 -15.81
N ALA A 22 12.99 -6.95 -16.97
CA ALA A 22 12.82 -5.70 -17.69
C ALA A 22 12.05 -4.66 -16.84
N LEU A 23 10.98 -5.10 -16.17
CA LEU A 23 10.22 -4.27 -15.25
C LEU A 23 11.08 -3.77 -14.08
N ILE A 24 11.88 -4.64 -13.45
CA ILE A 24 12.75 -4.26 -12.32
C ILE A 24 13.78 -3.20 -12.74
N LYS A 25 14.34 -3.33 -13.95
CA LYS A 25 15.29 -2.34 -14.48
C LYS A 25 14.64 -0.98 -14.72
N LEU A 26 13.50 -0.97 -15.42
CA LEU A 26 12.76 0.28 -15.66
C LEU A 26 12.27 0.91 -14.36
N TRP A 27 11.86 0.09 -13.40
CA TRP A 27 11.49 0.57 -12.08
C TRP A 27 12.66 1.29 -11.40
N GLU A 28 13.85 0.69 -11.42
CA GLU A 28 15.04 1.32 -10.87
C GLU A 28 15.33 2.69 -11.51
N ASP A 29 15.25 2.77 -12.84
CA ASP A 29 15.48 4.01 -13.59
C ASP A 29 14.48 5.13 -13.23
N HIS A 30 13.29 4.77 -12.73
CA HIS A 30 12.21 5.70 -12.39
C HIS A 30 12.05 5.92 -10.88
N LEU A 31 12.99 5.46 -10.04
CA LEU A 31 12.87 5.57 -8.59
C LEU A 31 12.78 7.01 -8.09
N ASP A 32 13.55 7.93 -8.66
CA ASP A 32 13.54 9.33 -8.24
C ASP A 32 12.19 9.99 -8.55
N ALA A 33 11.60 9.66 -9.70
CA ALA A 33 10.26 10.11 -10.07
C ALA A 33 9.20 9.52 -9.12
N LEU A 34 9.28 8.22 -8.81
CA LEU A 34 8.37 7.56 -7.86
C LEU A 34 8.44 8.16 -6.45
N ARG A 35 9.62 8.62 -6.02
CA ARG A 35 9.83 9.24 -4.70
C ARG A 35 9.44 10.71 -4.66
N GLY A 36 9.53 11.42 -5.79
CA GLY A 36 9.28 12.86 -5.87
C GLY A 36 7.81 13.23 -6.09
N GLN A 37 6.97 12.28 -6.49
CA GLN A 37 5.57 12.53 -6.86
C GLN A 37 4.62 12.04 -5.76
N LYS A 38 3.57 12.83 -5.47
CA LYS A 38 2.48 12.41 -4.59
C LYS A 38 1.57 11.35 -5.25
N HIS A 39 1.49 11.40 -6.58
CA HIS A 39 0.65 10.54 -7.39
C HIS A 39 1.52 9.89 -8.48
N ASN A 40 1.59 8.56 -8.50
CA ASN A 40 2.56 7.83 -9.33
C ASN A 40 1.97 7.31 -10.65
N GLY A 41 0.72 7.68 -10.94
CA GLY A 41 0.00 7.21 -12.12
C GLY A 41 0.73 7.45 -13.44
N GLY A 42 1.30 8.63 -13.63
CA GLY A 42 2.09 8.98 -14.83
C GLY A 42 3.39 8.18 -14.93
N VAL A 43 4.02 7.86 -13.80
CA VAL A 43 5.26 7.07 -13.79
C VAL A 43 5.00 5.62 -14.20
N TYR A 44 3.92 5.00 -13.69
CA TYR A 44 3.53 3.66 -14.14
C TYR A 44 3.16 3.61 -15.62
N GLN A 45 2.58 4.70 -16.15
CA GLN A 45 2.28 4.82 -17.57
C GLN A 45 3.56 4.88 -18.40
N ALA A 46 4.54 5.70 -18.00
CA ALA A 46 5.85 5.79 -18.68
C ALA A 46 6.61 4.45 -18.67
N ILE A 47 6.56 3.70 -17.55
CA ILE A 47 7.14 2.36 -17.47
C ILE A 47 6.42 1.39 -18.42
N ALA A 48 5.09 1.44 -18.49
CA ALA A 48 4.30 0.59 -19.40
C ALA A 48 4.61 0.86 -20.89
N GLU A 49 4.79 2.13 -21.26
CA GLU A 49 5.22 2.54 -22.60
C GLU A 49 6.62 2.02 -22.92
N SER A 50 7.57 2.18 -21.99
CA SER A 50 8.94 1.67 -22.14
C SER A 50 8.99 0.14 -22.29
N LEU A 51 8.14 -0.59 -21.56
CA LEU A 51 7.99 -2.04 -21.73
C LEU A 51 7.43 -2.39 -23.11
N THR A 52 6.46 -1.62 -23.60
CA THR A 52 5.85 -1.82 -24.91
C THR A 52 6.87 -1.61 -26.03
N ASP A 53 7.73 -0.60 -25.91
CA ASP A 53 8.84 -0.35 -26.85
C ASP A 53 9.86 -1.48 -26.86
N ALA A 54 10.07 -2.14 -25.71
CA ALA A 54 10.89 -3.36 -25.60
C ALA A 54 10.18 -4.63 -26.12
N GLY A 55 8.97 -4.51 -26.70
CA GLY A 55 8.17 -5.62 -27.23
C GLY A 55 7.39 -6.39 -26.16
N ILE A 56 7.20 -5.81 -24.97
CA ILE A 56 6.49 -6.40 -23.83
C ILE A 56 5.21 -5.57 -23.58
N PRO A 57 4.10 -5.86 -24.27
CA PRO A 57 2.88 -5.06 -24.15
C PRO A 57 2.22 -5.29 -22.78
N ARG A 58 2.32 -4.29 -21.89
CA ARG A 58 1.73 -4.29 -20.54
C ARG A 58 0.99 -3.00 -20.29
N THR A 59 -0.13 -3.07 -19.58
CA THR A 59 -0.90 -1.87 -19.19
C THR A 59 -0.34 -1.27 -17.90
N ARG A 60 -0.56 0.03 -17.68
CA ARG A 60 -0.28 0.72 -16.42
C ARG A 60 -0.71 -0.07 -15.19
N ALA A 61 -1.94 -0.60 -15.20
CA ALA A 61 -2.49 -1.37 -14.09
C ALA A 61 -1.76 -2.70 -13.86
N GLN A 62 -1.32 -3.37 -14.93
CA GLN A 62 -0.53 -4.60 -14.83
C GLN A 62 0.86 -4.32 -14.25
N VAL A 63 1.51 -3.23 -14.70
CA VAL A 63 2.81 -2.78 -14.19
C VAL A 63 2.71 -2.50 -12.69
N HIS A 64 1.73 -1.68 -12.28
CA HIS A 64 1.50 -1.37 -10.87
C HIS A 64 1.27 -2.64 -10.04
N SER A 65 0.37 -3.52 -10.50
CA SER A 65 0.07 -4.77 -9.79
C SER A 65 1.30 -5.67 -9.66
N GLU A 66 2.16 -5.74 -10.66
CA GLU A 66 3.35 -6.57 -10.61
C GLU A 66 4.43 -5.98 -9.69
N MET A 67 4.62 -4.66 -9.71
CA MET A 67 5.50 -3.97 -8.77
C MET A 67 5.05 -4.17 -7.32
N ASP A 68 3.75 -4.11 -7.06
CA ASP A 68 3.17 -4.40 -5.74
C ASP A 68 3.40 -5.86 -5.34
N ASN A 69 3.13 -6.83 -6.24
CA ASN A 69 3.41 -8.24 -6.01
C ASN A 69 4.89 -8.52 -5.67
N LEU A 70 5.82 -7.92 -6.42
CA LEU A 70 7.26 -8.03 -6.18
C LEU A 70 7.63 -7.46 -4.81
N THR A 71 7.07 -6.30 -4.46
CA THR A 71 7.32 -5.68 -3.16
C THR A 71 6.79 -6.51 -2.01
N GLN A 72 5.58 -7.04 -2.13
CA GLN A 72 4.98 -7.89 -1.11
C GLN A 72 5.79 -9.16 -0.90
N THR A 73 6.25 -9.78 -2.00
CA THR A 73 7.12 -10.96 -1.96
C THR A 73 8.46 -10.63 -1.30
N PHE A 74 9.09 -9.52 -1.69
CA PHE A 74 10.32 -9.02 -1.08
C PHE A 74 10.15 -8.80 0.44
N ARG A 75 9.12 -8.07 0.86
CA ARG A 75 8.83 -7.79 2.28
C ARG A 75 8.48 -9.05 3.07
N LYS A 76 7.87 -10.05 2.43
CA LYS A 76 7.62 -11.35 3.04
C LYS A 76 8.95 -12.06 3.31
N ILE A 77 9.84 -12.12 2.31
CA ILE A 77 11.17 -12.70 2.44
C ILE A 77 11.99 -11.97 3.52
N GLU A 78 11.98 -10.64 3.54
CA GLU A 78 12.66 -9.84 4.57
C GLU A 78 12.20 -10.18 5.99
N ARG A 79 10.88 -10.39 6.19
CA ARG A 79 10.34 -10.78 7.51
C ARG A 79 10.70 -12.20 7.92
N GLU A 80 10.86 -13.10 6.96
CA GLU A 80 11.21 -14.50 7.20
C GLU A 80 12.73 -14.70 7.37
N LEU A 81 13.54 -13.74 6.92
CA LEU A 81 14.99 -13.79 7.02
C LEU A 81 15.45 -13.45 8.46
N THR A 82 15.86 -14.47 9.22
CA THR A 82 16.44 -14.29 10.56
C THR A 82 17.95 -14.07 10.49
N THR A 83 18.54 -13.45 11.52
CA THR A 83 20.00 -13.27 11.65
C THR A 83 20.69 -14.64 11.61
N GLY A 84 21.31 -14.98 10.48
CA GLY A 84 21.98 -16.26 10.24
C GLY A 84 21.29 -17.19 9.23
N SER A 85 20.17 -16.77 8.63
CA SER A 85 19.54 -17.53 7.54
C SER A 85 20.34 -17.43 6.23
N SER A 86 20.30 -18.51 5.44
CA SER A 86 20.88 -18.53 4.09
C SER A 86 20.24 -17.45 3.20
N PRO A 87 20.99 -16.89 2.24
CA PRO A 87 20.46 -15.92 1.30
C PRO A 87 19.20 -16.46 0.59
N PRO A 88 18.16 -15.63 0.37
CA PRO A 88 16.96 -16.07 -0.31
C PRO A 88 17.25 -16.60 -1.71
N THR A 89 16.64 -17.74 -2.08
CA THR A 89 16.77 -18.35 -3.41
C THR A 89 16.03 -17.56 -4.51
N TRP A 90 15.31 -16.49 -4.15
CA TRP A 90 14.50 -15.74 -5.10
C TRP A 90 15.39 -14.82 -5.96
N PRO A 91 15.41 -14.98 -7.30
CA PRO A 91 16.40 -14.34 -8.18
C PRO A 91 16.35 -12.81 -8.16
N TYR A 92 15.17 -12.23 -7.89
CA TYR A 92 14.98 -10.78 -7.86
C TYR A 92 15.36 -10.14 -6.52
N TYR A 93 15.61 -10.93 -5.48
CA TYR A 93 15.77 -10.44 -4.11
C TYR A 93 16.91 -9.43 -3.97
N SER A 94 18.09 -9.75 -4.50
CA SER A 94 19.28 -8.90 -4.36
C SER A 94 19.08 -7.54 -5.04
N GLU A 95 18.42 -7.55 -6.20
CA GLU A 95 18.18 -6.33 -6.97
C GLU A 95 17.12 -5.45 -6.29
N LEU A 96 16.02 -6.06 -5.86
CA LEU A 96 14.98 -5.37 -5.10
C LEU A 96 15.52 -4.84 -3.77
N LYS A 97 16.36 -5.61 -3.06
CA LYS A 97 17.00 -5.15 -1.81
C LYS A 97 17.86 -3.91 -2.03
N ARG A 98 18.56 -3.82 -3.16
CA ARG A 98 19.48 -2.72 -3.48
C ARG A 98 18.78 -1.37 -3.47
N PHE A 99 17.55 -1.28 -3.98
CA PHE A 99 16.85 0.00 -4.06
C PHE A 99 15.60 0.11 -3.18
N ILE A 100 14.95 -1.01 -2.82
CA ILE A 100 13.82 -1.05 -1.87
C ILE A 100 14.32 -1.11 -0.43
N GLY A 101 15.46 -1.75 -0.15
CA GLY A 101 16.01 -1.83 1.21
C GLY A 101 16.40 -0.45 1.78
N CYS A 102 16.66 0.53 0.92
CA CYS A 102 16.92 1.92 1.30
C CYS A 102 15.64 2.78 1.39
N LEU A 103 14.47 2.25 1.00
CA LEU A 103 13.19 2.94 1.16
C LEU A 103 12.74 2.84 2.62
N PRO A 104 12.23 3.92 3.23
CA PRO A 104 11.62 3.82 4.55
C PRO A 104 10.45 2.83 4.46
N ILE A 105 10.45 1.86 5.38
CA ILE A 105 9.55 0.68 5.44
C ILE A 105 8.05 1.04 5.44
N ASN A 106 7.69 2.32 5.61
CA ASN A 106 6.33 2.81 5.78
C ASN A 106 5.95 3.95 4.83
N ASP A 107 6.34 3.91 3.56
CA ASP A 107 5.70 4.79 2.56
C ASP A 107 4.58 4.05 1.80
N PRO A 108 3.34 4.03 2.32
CA PRO A 108 2.18 3.51 1.60
C PRO A 108 1.82 4.37 0.38
N SER A 109 2.35 5.59 0.22
CA SER A 109 2.04 6.45 -0.94
C SER A 109 2.61 5.89 -2.26
N LEU A 110 3.60 5.00 -2.19
CA LEU A 110 4.18 4.36 -3.37
C LEU A 110 3.33 3.23 -3.97
N MET A 111 2.32 2.70 -3.26
CA MET A 111 1.57 1.50 -3.70
C MET A 111 0.07 1.53 -3.42
N GLU A 112 -0.41 2.48 -2.60
CA GLU A 112 -1.84 2.61 -2.30
C GLU A 112 -2.45 3.79 -3.06
N GLU A 113 -2.44 3.72 -4.40
CA GLU A 113 -3.27 4.58 -5.23
C GLU A 113 -4.38 3.77 -5.91
N SER A 114 -5.57 3.90 -5.33
CA SER A 114 -6.83 3.45 -5.91
C SER A 114 -6.96 3.95 -7.34
N CYS A 115 -7.25 3.04 -8.26
CA CYS A 115 -7.48 3.31 -9.67
C CYS A 115 -8.81 4.04 -9.92
N CYS A 116 -8.92 5.31 -9.58
CA CYS A 116 -9.96 6.16 -10.15
C CYS A 116 -9.42 6.82 -11.43
N ASP A 117 -9.75 6.22 -12.56
CA ASP A 117 -9.75 6.92 -13.84
C ASP A 117 -10.90 7.94 -13.85
N THR A 118 -10.65 9.09 -14.50
CA THR A 118 -11.60 10.19 -14.83
C THR A 118 -12.15 11.05 -13.67
N SER A 119 -11.60 12.26 -13.50
CA SER A 119 -12.39 13.52 -13.29
C SER A 119 -11.57 14.76 -12.90
N SER A 120 -10.25 14.73 -12.73
CA SER A 120 -9.51 15.92 -12.26
C SER A 120 -9.63 17.13 -13.21
N ASP A 121 -9.89 16.91 -14.50
CA ASP A 121 -10.13 17.98 -15.48
C ASP A 121 -11.46 18.74 -15.27
N THR A 122 -12.45 18.14 -14.60
CA THR A 122 -13.74 18.80 -14.36
C THR A 122 -13.70 19.77 -13.20
N VAL A 123 -12.83 19.54 -12.22
CA VAL A 123 -12.77 20.38 -11.01
C VAL A 123 -12.14 21.73 -11.33
N GLU A 124 -11.07 21.75 -12.14
CA GLU A 124 -10.45 23.01 -12.60
C GLU A 124 -11.38 23.80 -13.53
N LYS A 125 -12.16 23.12 -14.39
CA LYS A 125 -13.11 23.78 -15.28
C LYS A 125 -14.30 24.40 -14.53
N LEU A 126 -14.80 23.75 -13.49
CA LEU A 126 -15.88 24.28 -12.64
C LEU A 126 -15.44 25.50 -11.82
N ILE A 127 -14.17 25.54 -11.39
CA ILE A 127 -13.60 26.70 -10.70
C ILE A 127 -13.50 27.90 -11.65
N TYR A 128 -13.08 27.67 -12.90
CA TYR A 128 -12.96 28.74 -13.90
C TYR A 128 -14.33 29.30 -14.37
N GLU A 129 -15.38 28.47 -14.39
CA GLU A 129 -16.74 28.91 -14.70
C GLU A 129 -17.37 29.75 -13.57
N MET A 130 -17.04 29.50 -12.30
CA MET A 130 -17.50 30.32 -11.17
C MET A 130 -16.79 31.67 -11.06
N GLU A 131 -15.55 31.79 -11.55
CA GLU A 131 -14.76 33.03 -11.43
C GLU A 131 -14.91 33.99 -12.63
N SER A 132 -15.42 33.55 -13.78
CA SER A 132 -15.45 34.40 -15.00
C SER A 132 -16.70 35.29 -15.20
N GLY A 133 -17.68 35.27 -14.29
CA GLY A 133 -18.72 36.30 -14.21
C GLY A 133 -19.28 36.79 -15.55
N VAL A 134 -19.79 35.89 -16.41
CA VAL A 134 -20.50 36.28 -17.63
C VAL A 134 -22.01 36.08 -17.43
N SER A 135 -22.71 37.21 -17.37
CA SER A 135 -24.17 37.30 -17.50
C SER A 135 -24.51 37.44 -18.97
N SER A 136 -25.40 36.58 -19.49
CA SER A 136 -26.27 36.90 -20.63
C SER A 136 -27.39 35.87 -20.79
N GLU A 137 -28.55 36.24 -20.24
CA GLU A 137 -29.88 36.31 -20.84
C GLU A 137 -30.42 35.22 -21.80
N ALA A 138 -31.48 34.58 -21.29
CA ALA A 138 -32.72 34.07 -21.89
C ALA A 138 -32.90 33.93 -23.42
N THR A 139 -33.50 32.79 -23.81
CA THR A 139 -34.80 32.78 -24.52
C THR A 139 -35.62 31.53 -24.17
N GLU A 140 -36.88 31.76 -23.83
CA GLU A 140 -37.99 30.81 -23.74
C GLU A 140 -38.32 30.20 -25.11
N THR A 141 -38.80 28.95 -25.16
CA THR A 141 -40.02 28.56 -25.90
C THR A 141 -40.42 27.11 -25.58
N ASN A 142 -41.48 27.00 -24.77
CA ASN A 142 -42.68 26.16 -24.96
C ASN A 142 -42.67 25.12 -26.10
N SER A 143 -42.95 23.84 -25.80
CA SER A 143 -44.09 23.07 -26.35
C SER A 143 -44.10 21.59 -25.91
N THR A 144 -45.09 21.28 -25.06
CA THR A 144 -45.77 19.99 -24.90
C THR A 144 -46.47 19.59 -26.21
N PRO A 145 -46.66 18.28 -26.52
CA PRO A 145 -47.99 17.68 -26.26
C PRO A 145 -47.98 16.18 -25.86
N GLU A 146 -48.72 15.88 -24.80
CA GLU A 146 -49.53 14.65 -24.58
C GLU A 146 -50.72 14.64 -25.60
N PRO A 147 -51.36 13.50 -25.97
CA PRO A 147 -52.27 12.81 -25.04
C PRO A 147 -52.58 11.31 -25.27
N GLY A 148 -53.10 10.63 -24.23
CA GLY A 148 -53.86 9.39 -24.42
C GLY A 148 -54.17 8.52 -23.18
N THR A 149 -54.77 9.08 -22.13
CA THR A 149 -55.57 8.33 -21.11
C THR A 149 -56.94 7.94 -21.72
N PRO A 150 -57.73 6.94 -21.23
CA PRO A 150 -58.05 6.80 -19.78
C PRO A 150 -58.49 5.43 -19.20
N ASN A 151 -58.53 5.42 -17.85
CA ASN A 151 -59.48 4.72 -16.97
C ASN A 151 -59.39 3.19 -16.81
N GLU A 152 -59.75 2.54 -15.69
CA GLU A 152 -60.13 2.85 -14.30
C GLU A 152 -60.19 1.49 -13.56
N GLN A 153 -60.09 1.50 -12.22
CA GLN A 153 -60.71 0.54 -11.27
C GLN A 153 -60.27 -0.94 -11.14
N THR A 154 -59.64 -1.21 -10.00
CA THR A 154 -59.84 -2.35 -9.04
C THR A 154 -61.34 -2.69 -8.89
N PRO A 155 -61.83 -3.96 -8.69
CA PRO A 155 -61.37 -4.86 -7.61
C PRO A 155 -61.43 -6.39 -7.83
N SER A 156 -60.89 -7.08 -6.81
CA SER A 156 -60.90 -8.51 -6.45
C SER A 156 -62.22 -9.26 -6.71
N PRO A 157 -62.18 -10.60 -6.87
CA PRO A 157 -62.60 -11.44 -5.73
C PRO A 157 -61.79 -12.76 -5.54
N ALA A 158 -61.84 -13.27 -4.30
CA ALA A 158 -61.40 -14.60 -3.89
C ALA A 158 -62.35 -15.72 -4.37
N PRO A 159 -61.96 -17.01 -4.26
CA PRO A 159 -62.41 -17.78 -3.09
C PRO A 159 -61.37 -18.79 -2.51
N THR A 160 -61.32 -18.87 -1.16
CA THR A 160 -61.53 -20.05 -0.30
C THR A 160 -61.27 -21.44 -0.94
N THR A 161 -60.46 -22.37 -0.41
CA THR A 161 -60.65 -23.12 0.85
C THR A 161 -59.49 -24.13 1.09
N GLN A 162 -58.99 -24.19 2.35
CA GLN A 162 -58.62 -25.39 3.15
C GLN A 162 -57.47 -26.35 2.73
N SER A 163 -56.40 -26.41 3.55
CA SER A 163 -56.19 -27.48 4.57
C SER A 163 -54.76 -27.51 5.13
N THR A 164 -54.64 -27.30 6.45
CA THR A 164 -53.56 -27.76 7.37
C THR A 164 -53.63 -29.30 7.55
N PRO A 165 -52.66 -30.03 8.19
CA PRO A 165 -51.75 -29.57 9.26
C PRO A 165 -50.29 -30.10 9.25
N SER A 166 -49.48 -29.49 10.12
CA SER A 166 -48.18 -29.99 10.61
C SER A 166 -48.28 -31.37 11.28
N PRO A 167 -47.13 -32.01 11.57
CA PRO A 167 -46.65 -31.97 12.96
C PRO A 167 -45.14 -31.74 13.12
N ALA A 168 -44.81 -31.35 14.34
CA ALA A 168 -43.52 -30.88 14.85
C ALA A 168 -42.41 -31.95 14.90
N ARG A 169 -41.14 -31.52 14.84
CA ARG A 169 -40.13 -31.87 15.87
C ARG A 169 -38.86 -31.01 15.80
N SER A 170 -38.44 -30.58 16.97
CA SER A 170 -37.28 -29.75 17.32
C SER A 170 -35.93 -30.32 16.85
N THR A 171 -34.94 -29.46 16.62
CA THR A 171 -33.59 -29.61 17.22
C THR A 171 -32.73 -28.35 17.06
N ALA A 172 -32.23 -27.90 18.22
CA ALA A 172 -30.94 -27.25 18.43
C ALA A 172 -30.66 -25.88 17.79
N ALA A 173 -30.87 -24.85 18.60
CA ALA A 173 -30.13 -23.59 18.55
C ALA A 173 -28.61 -23.86 18.56
N ARG A 174 -27.97 -23.70 17.40
CA ARG A 174 -26.52 -23.78 17.28
C ARG A 174 -25.93 -22.44 17.69
N ALA A 175 -25.59 -22.33 18.98
CA ALA A 175 -24.85 -21.22 19.55
C ALA A 175 -23.56 -20.99 18.75
N ALA A 176 -23.48 -19.85 18.06
CA ALA A 176 -22.31 -19.40 17.33
C ALA A 176 -21.19 -19.08 18.32
N ARG A 177 -20.32 -20.06 18.61
CA ARG A 177 -19.03 -19.82 19.25
C ARG A 177 -18.10 -19.11 18.27
N LYS A 178 -18.27 -17.79 18.12
CA LYS A 178 -17.23 -16.93 17.55
C LYS A 178 -16.07 -16.93 18.54
N ARG A 179 -15.02 -17.72 18.28
CA ARG A 179 -13.73 -17.59 18.93
C ARG A 179 -13.20 -16.20 18.58
N ARG A 180 -13.47 -15.20 19.41
CA ARG A 180 -12.76 -13.91 19.34
C ARG A 180 -11.29 -14.27 19.56
N ARG A 181 -10.44 -14.09 18.54
CA ARG A 181 -8.98 -14.13 18.71
C ARG A 181 -8.65 -13.13 19.82
N PRO A 182 -7.85 -13.49 20.83
CA PRO A 182 -7.63 -12.60 21.96
C PRO A 182 -6.80 -11.41 21.46
N LEU A 183 -7.34 -10.21 21.60
CA LEU A 183 -6.65 -8.95 21.36
C LEU A 183 -5.36 -8.81 22.20
N SER A 184 -5.17 -9.68 23.21
CA SER A 184 -3.98 -9.73 24.05
C SER A 184 -2.72 -10.13 23.29
N ALA A 185 -2.77 -11.13 22.39
CA ALA A 185 -1.57 -11.59 21.69
C ALA A 185 -0.98 -10.50 20.76
N ALA A 186 -1.84 -9.69 20.13
CA ALA A 186 -1.39 -8.55 19.33
C ALA A 186 -0.79 -7.43 20.20
N ARG A 187 -1.38 -7.20 21.38
CA ARG A 187 -0.89 -6.21 22.35
C ARG A 187 0.44 -6.63 22.99
N GLU A 188 0.58 -7.89 23.36
CA GLU A 188 1.82 -8.48 23.88
C GLU A 188 2.96 -8.36 22.87
N PHE A 189 2.68 -8.61 21.60
CA PHE A 189 3.67 -8.40 20.53
C PHE A 189 4.09 -6.93 20.41
N GLN A 190 3.14 -6.00 20.46
CA GLN A 190 3.43 -4.57 20.42
C GLN A 190 4.23 -4.10 21.65
N GLU A 191 3.88 -4.59 22.84
CA GLU A 191 4.61 -4.30 24.09
C GLU A 191 6.03 -4.88 24.06
N ALA A 192 6.22 -6.10 23.52
CA ALA A 192 7.53 -6.70 23.34
C ALA A 192 8.42 -5.90 22.38
N MET A 193 7.86 -5.46 21.24
CA MET A 193 8.58 -4.61 20.29
C MET A 193 9.00 -3.26 20.91
N LEU A 194 8.12 -2.64 21.69
CA LEU A 194 8.45 -1.40 22.41
C LEU A 194 9.53 -1.62 23.47
N ALA A 195 9.48 -2.76 24.19
CA ALA A 195 10.50 -3.13 25.17
C ALA A 195 11.87 -3.35 24.50
N GLU A 196 11.91 -4.01 23.35
CA GLU A 196 13.12 -4.19 22.55
C GLU A 196 13.71 -2.84 22.10
N GLN A 197 12.88 -1.95 21.54
CA GLN A 197 13.27 -0.58 21.18
C GLN A 197 13.84 0.20 22.37
N LYS A 198 13.23 0.06 23.56
CA LYS A 198 13.72 0.71 24.79
C LYS A 198 15.08 0.14 25.22
N MET A 199 15.22 -1.17 25.17
CA MET A 199 16.48 -1.86 25.51
C MET A 199 17.61 -1.44 24.56
N LEU A 200 17.35 -1.35 23.25
CA LEU A 200 18.33 -0.90 22.27
C LEU A 200 18.80 0.53 22.53
N ARG A 201 17.87 1.46 22.84
CA ARG A 201 18.22 2.83 23.23
C ARG A 201 19.12 2.85 24.46
N GLU A 202 18.76 2.09 25.49
CA GLU A 202 19.53 2.05 26.73
C GLU A 202 20.92 1.45 26.53
N GLN A 203 21.08 0.45 25.65
CA GLN A 203 22.39 -0.07 25.28
C GLN A 203 23.23 0.96 24.53
N LEU A 204 22.63 1.71 23.60
CA LEU A 204 23.32 2.77 22.88
C LEU A 204 23.79 3.88 23.84
N GLU A 205 22.93 4.31 24.76
CA GLU A 205 23.29 5.30 25.78
C GLU A 205 24.43 4.81 26.66
N ARG A 206 24.41 3.54 27.11
CA ARG A 206 25.52 2.94 27.85
C ARG A 206 26.82 2.96 27.03
N ALA A 207 26.77 2.59 25.75
CA ALA A 207 27.94 2.60 24.88
C ALA A 207 28.50 4.03 24.69
N GLN A 208 27.64 5.02 24.56
CA GLN A 208 28.05 6.42 24.48
C GLN A 208 28.67 6.90 25.80
N GLN A 209 28.10 6.51 26.95
CA GLN A 209 28.65 6.83 28.26
C GLN A 209 30.04 6.24 28.47
N THR A 210 30.26 4.98 28.08
CA THR A 210 31.59 4.35 28.19
C THR A 210 32.60 5.01 27.27
N GLU A 211 32.20 5.42 26.07
CA GLU A 211 33.06 6.19 25.16
C GLU A 211 33.45 7.55 25.76
N VAL A 212 32.49 8.28 26.35
CA VAL A 212 32.74 9.55 27.04
C VAL A 212 33.69 9.34 28.23
N GLU A 213 33.50 8.27 29.00
CA GLU A 213 34.37 7.94 30.13
C GLU A 213 35.80 7.63 29.66
N LEU A 214 35.95 6.85 28.59
CA LEU A 214 37.25 6.55 27.97
C LEU A 214 37.95 7.82 27.49
N ARG A 215 37.21 8.72 26.80
CA ARG A 215 37.73 10.03 26.37
C ARG A 215 38.17 10.88 27.56
N SER A 216 37.37 10.92 28.62
CA SER A 216 37.70 11.66 29.84
C SER A 216 38.98 11.12 30.49
N LYS A 217 39.10 9.80 30.65
CA LYS A 217 40.33 9.16 31.15
C LYS A 217 41.54 9.46 30.29
N HIS A 218 41.37 9.45 28.96
CA HIS A 218 42.44 9.80 28.03
C HIS A 218 42.92 11.25 28.23
N LEU A 219 42.00 12.22 28.30
CA LEU A 219 42.32 13.62 28.56
C LEU A 219 43.02 13.80 29.91
N GLN A 220 42.54 13.12 30.97
CA GLN A 220 43.19 13.15 32.28
C GLN A 220 44.63 12.64 32.26
N LEU A 221 44.92 11.58 31.49
CA LEU A 221 46.29 11.09 31.33
C LEU A 221 47.16 12.10 30.58
N GLN A 222 46.62 12.74 29.54
CA GLN A 222 47.33 13.81 28.82
C GLN A 222 47.63 15.00 29.73
N GLU A 223 46.67 15.44 30.55
CA GLU A 223 46.84 16.52 31.52
C GLU A 223 47.91 16.17 32.57
N LYS A 224 47.85 14.96 33.14
CA LYS A 224 48.87 14.49 34.10
C LYS A 224 50.27 14.47 33.49
N LEU A 225 50.39 14.02 32.24
CA LEU A 225 51.68 14.02 31.53
C LEU A 225 52.18 15.45 31.33
N LEU A 226 51.30 16.36 30.89
CA LEU A 226 51.65 17.77 30.68
C LEU A 226 52.11 18.43 31.99
N ASN A 227 51.40 18.19 33.09
CA ASN A 227 51.77 18.71 34.41
C ASN A 227 53.13 18.15 34.85
N ALA A 228 53.39 16.85 34.66
CA ALA A 228 54.68 16.26 35.00
C ALA A 228 55.84 16.85 34.17
N LEU A 229 55.60 17.18 32.90
CA LEU A 229 56.58 17.86 32.05
C LEU A 229 56.83 19.30 32.52
N VAL A 230 55.79 20.03 32.88
CA VAL A 230 55.89 21.39 33.43
C VAL A 230 56.69 21.37 34.74
N ASP A 231 56.38 20.45 35.66
CA ASP A 231 57.12 20.28 36.92
C ASP A 231 58.59 19.93 36.69
N PHE A 232 58.89 19.13 35.67
CA PHE A 232 60.26 18.78 35.30
C PHE A 232 61.04 19.98 34.78
N ILE A 233 60.41 20.84 33.95
CA ILE A 233 61.01 22.06 33.44
C ILE A 233 61.29 23.05 34.58
N ASN A 234 60.34 23.21 35.50
CA ASN A 234 60.44 24.17 36.61
C ASN A 234 61.37 23.74 37.75
N LYS A 235 61.88 22.49 37.74
CA LYS A 235 62.85 21.97 38.72
C LYS A 235 64.31 22.17 38.34
N LYS A 236 64.60 22.76 37.18
CA LYS A 236 65.94 23.22 36.78
C LYS A 236 66.11 24.69 37.07
#